data_AF-A0A2M6ZE21-F1
#
_entry.id   AF-A0A2M6ZE21-F1
#
_cell.length_a   1.000
_cell.length_b   1.000
_cell.length_c   1.000
_cell.angle_alpha   90.00
_cell.angle_beta   90.00
_cell.angle_gamma   90.00
#
_symmetry.space_group_name_H-M   'P 1'
#
loop_
_entity.id
_entity.type
_entity.pdbx_description
1 polymer ?
#
loop_
_entity_poly.entity_id
_entity_poly.type
_entity_poly.pdbx_seq_one_letter_code
_entity_poly.pdbx_strand_id
1 'polypeptide(L)'
;MEALDTALRRRFTFVAIPPQPELIQQPDNLDVKLQRLLITINARIEKLLDKDHCIGHSYFMGISQNNDPFVELRNIFATRILPLLEEYFYGDPAKIGMVLGERFVTRKDETISWAAGDWGSEDYDERRVYAVNNPLTLKIEDFRSVYEE
;
A
#
# COMPACT_ATOMS: atom_id res chain seq x y z
N MET A 1 10.32 7.05 -16.59
CA MET A 1 10.03 6.63 -17.98
C MET A 1 11.00 5.52 -18.35
N GLU A 2 10.68 4.28 -17.98
CA GLU A 2 11.39 3.13 -18.55
C GLU A 2 11.09 3.11 -20.05
N ALA A 3 12.12 3.41 -20.85
CA ALA A 3 11.97 3.63 -22.27
C ALA A 3 11.84 2.28 -22.99
N LEU A 4 10.60 1.78 -23.10
CA LEU A 4 10.30 0.67 -24.00
C LEU A 4 10.73 1.03 -25.44
N ASP A 5 11.49 0.15 -26.06
CA ASP A 5 12.12 0.35 -27.38
C ASP A 5 11.13 0.83 -28.46
N THR A 6 11.58 1.76 -29.30
CA THR A 6 10.74 2.39 -30.34
C THR A 6 10.30 1.39 -31.43
N ALA A 7 11.09 0.37 -31.73
CA ALA A 7 10.71 -0.68 -32.68
C ALA A 7 9.57 -1.54 -32.12
N LEU A 8 9.54 -1.82 -30.81
CA LEU A 8 8.41 -2.48 -30.16
C LEU A 8 7.15 -1.59 -30.23
N ARG A 9 7.29 -0.29 -29.95
CA ARG A 9 6.17 0.67 -30.03
C ARG A 9 5.51 0.76 -31.41
N ARG A 10 6.26 0.50 -32.49
CA ARG A 10 5.75 0.53 -33.87
C ARG A 10 5.11 -0.80 -34.31
N ARG A 11 5.49 -1.92 -33.69
CA ARG A 11 5.07 -3.27 -34.12
C ARG A 11 3.97 -3.87 -33.25
N PHE A 12 3.81 -3.39 -32.03
CA PHE A 12 2.78 -3.84 -31.10
C PHE A 12 1.70 -2.77 -30.92
N THR A 13 0.44 -3.21 -30.81
CA THR A 13 -0.64 -2.38 -30.31
C THR A 13 -0.68 -2.53 -28.80
N PHE A 14 -0.66 -1.41 -28.08
CA PHE A 14 -0.71 -1.41 -26.62
C PHE A 14 -2.14 -1.14 -26.19
N VAL A 15 -2.74 -2.13 -25.52
CA VAL A 15 -4.05 -1.99 -24.89
C VAL A 15 -3.81 -1.96 -23.38
N ALA A 16 -4.13 -0.82 -22.75
CA ALA A 16 -4.05 -0.71 -21.30
C ALA A 16 -5.12 -1.58 -20.65
N ILE A 17 -4.74 -2.37 -19.64
CA ILE A 17 -5.65 -3.18 -18.84
C ILE A 17 -5.66 -2.58 -17.43
N PRO A 18 -6.57 -1.63 -17.13
CA PRO A 18 -6.63 -1.03 -15.81
C PRO A 18 -7.15 -2.04 -14.77
N PRO A 19 -6.91 -1.80 -13.47
CA PRO A 19 -7.60 -2.54 -12.42
C PRO A 19 -9.12 -2.41 -12.56
N GLN A 20 -9.83 -3.51 -12.31
CA GLN A 20 -11.29 -3.62 -12.42
C GLN A 20 -11.87 -4.08 -11.08
N PRO A 21 -12.07 -3.16 -10.11
CA PRO A 21 -12.58 -3.49 -8.78
C PRO A 21 -13.93 -4.24 -8.81
N GLU A 22 -14.75 -4.00 -9.83
CA GLU A 22 -16.05 -4.65 -10.05
C GLU A 22 -15.96 -6.18 -10.19
N LEU A 23 -14.80 -6.72 -10.55
CA LEU A 23 -14.56 -8.16 -10.66
C LEU A 23 -14.30 -8.84 -9.31
N ILE A 24 -14.11 -8.07 -8.24
CA ILE A 24 -13.88 -8.60 -6.90
C ILE A 24 -15.20 -9.03 -6.28
N GLN A 25 -15.29 -10.31 -5.94
CA GLN A 25 -16.41 -10.88 -5.19
C GLN A 25 -16.30 -10.52 -3.71
N GLN A 26 -17.35 -9.95 -3.15
CA GLN A 26 -17.42 -9.62 -1.72
C GLN A 26 -17.82 -10.88 -0.91
N PRO A 27 -17.03 -11.32 0.07
CA PRO A 27 -17.42 -12.40 0.99
C PRO A 27 -18.52 -11.93 1.96
N ASP A 28 -19.49 -12.80 2.26
CA ASP A 28 -20.63 -12.48 3.13
C ASP A 28 -20.22 -12.20 4.59
N ASN A 29 -19.15 -12.85 5.06
CA ASN A 29 -18.63 -12.76 6.44
C ASN A 29 -17.45 -11.79 6.59
N LEU A 30 -17.23 -10.90 5.62
CA LEU A 30 -16.17 -9.90 5.68
C LEU A 30 -16.75 -8.48 5.75
N ASP A 31 -16.61 -7.84 6.91
CA ASP A 31 -16.96 -6.42 7.13
C ASP A 31 -15.87 -5.47 6.61
N VAL A 32 -15.39 -5.69 5.38
CA VAL A 32 -14.47 -4.79 4.67
C VAL A 32 -14.89 -4.75 3.21
N LYS A 33 -15.26 -3.57 2.70
CA LYS A 33 -15.65 -3.38 1.31
C LYS A 33 -14.43 -3.43 0.39
N LEU A 34 -14.12 -4.61 -0.14
CA LEU A 34 -12.89 -4.85 -0.90
C LEU A 34 -12.75 -3.95 -2.13
N GLN A 35 -13.85 -3.75 -2.86
CA GLN A 35 -13.87 -2.88 -4.04
C GLN A 35 -13.52 -1.43 -3.66
N ARG A 36 -14.14 -0.91 -2.59
CA ARG A 36 -13.90 0.45 -2.11
C ARG A 36 -12.48 0.63 -1.57
N LEU A 37 -11.94 -0.39 -0.90
CA LEU A 37 -10.57 -0.43 -0.43
C LEU A 37 -9.58 -0.31 -1.60
N LEU A 38 -9.74 -1.13 -2.65
CA LEU A 38 -8.88 -1.07 -3.82
C LEU A 38 -8.98 0.27 -4.56
N ILE A 39 -10.19 0.79 -4.77
CA ILE A 39 -10.41 2.09 -5.42
C ILE A 39 -9.68 3.20 -4.65
N THR A 40 -9.82 3.22 -3.33
CA THR A 40 -9.23 4.26 -2.48
C THR A 40 -7.71 4.19 -2.49
N ILE A 41 -7.14 2.99 -2.38
CA ILE A 41 -5.69 2.77 -2.44
C ILE A 41 -5.15 3.22 -3.81
N ASN A 42 -5.78 2.79 -4.91
CA ASN A 42 -5.33 3.14 -6.26
C ASN A 42 -5.43 4.64 -6.54
N ALA A 43 -6.49 5.32 -6.10
CA ALA A 43 -6.62 6.77 -6.26
C ALA A 43 -5.48 7.53 -5.56
N ARG A 44 -5.05 7.06 -4.38
CA ARG A 44 -3.93 7.66 -3.63
C ARG A 44 -2.58 7.35 -4.28
N ILE A 45 -2.37 6.11 -4.75
CA ILE A 45 -1.15 5.73 -5.48
C ILE A 45 -1.02 6.54 -6.76
N GLU A 46 -2.07 6.64 -7.57
CA GLU A 46 -2.06 7.39 -8.82
C GLU A 46 -1.72 8.87 -8.60
N LYS A 47 -2.17 9.44 -7.48
CA LYS A 47 -1.85 10.83 -7.12
C LYS A 47 -0.39 11.04 -6.69
N LEU A 48 0.22 10.03 -6.06
CA LEU A 48 1.59 10.09 -5.54
C LEU A 48 2.64 9.65 -6.58
N LEU A 49 2.28 8.76 -7.50
CA LEU A 49 3.15 8.21 -8.55
C LEU A 49 2.53 8.47 -9.92
N ASP A 50 1.80 7.50 -10.46
CA ASP A 50 1.06 7.56 -11.71
C ASP A 50 0.11 6.36 -11.82
N LYS A 51 -0.64 6.30 -12.93
CA LYS A 51 -1.62 5.24 -13.23
C LYS A 51 -1.02 3.85 -13.46
N ASP A 52 0.27 3.75 -13.79
CA ASP A 52 0.93 2.49 -14.15
C ASP A 52 1.37 1.71 -12.89
N HIS A 53 1.33 2.35 -11.71
CA HIS A 53 1.61 1.75 -10.40
C HIS A 53 0.34 1.27 -9.67
N CYS A 54 -0.84 1.38 -10.28
CA CYS A 54 -2.08 0.95 -9.64
C CYS A 54 -2.09 -0.57 -9.37
N ILE A 55 -2.61 -0.95 -8.21
CA ILE A 55 -2.72 -2.34 -7.77
C ILE A 55 -3.84 -3.06 -8.55
N GLY A 56 -3.52 -4.24 -9.06
CA GLY A 56 -4.47 -5.10 -9.77
C GLY A 56 -5.52 -5.74 -8.86
N HIS A 57 -6.72 -5.95 -9.40
CA HIS A 57 -7.84 -6.60 -8.69
C HIS A 57 -7.58 -8.08 -8.40
N SER A 58 -6.65 -8.72 -9.11
CA SER A 58 -6.30 -10.14 -8.96
C SER A 58 -5.89 -10.53 -7.54
N TYR A 59 -5.26 -9.63 -6.79
CA TYR A 59 -4.90 -9.87 -5.39
C TYR A 59 -6.11 -10.19 -4.52
N PHE A 60 -7.29 -9.62 -4.83
CA PHE A 60 -8.49 -9.72 -4.01
C PHE A 60 -9.46 -10.81 -4.49
N MET A 61 -9.32 -11.30 -5.72
CA MET A 61 -10.27 -12.24 -6.33
C MET A 61 -10.37 -13.59 -5.60
N GLY A 62 -9.31 -14.02 -4.93
CA GLY A 62 -9.28 -15.28 -4.17
C GLY A 62 -9.92 -15.21 -2.78
N ILE A 63 -10.20 -14.00 -2.27
CA ILE A 63 -10.62 -13.80 -0.88
C ILE A 63 -11.99 -14.43 -0.61
N SER A 64 -12.94 -14.33 -1.55
CA SER A 64 -14.30 -14.90 -1.39
C SER A 64 -14.33 -16.42 -1.31
N GLN A 65 -13.30 -17.09 -1.80
CA GLN A 65 -13.20 -18.56 -1.83
C GLN A 65 -12.44 -19.12 -0.62
N ASN A 66 -11.91 -18.25 0.25
CA ASN A 66 -11.17 -18.66 1.43
C ASN A 66 -12.12 -18.96 2.61
N ASN A 67 -11.78 -19.96 3.43
CA ASN A 67 -12.52 -20.30 4.64
C ASN A 67 -12.51 -19.16 5.67
N ASP A 68 -11.43 -18.36 5.71
CA ASP A 68 -11.32 -17.16 6.53
C ASP A 68 -10.88 -15.97 5.65
N PRO A 69 -11.85 -15.25 5.07
CA PRO A 69 -11.57 -14.11 4.20
C PRO A 69 -10.78 -12.98 4.86
N PHE A 70 -10.93 -12.79 6.18
CA PHE A 70 -10.21 -11.73 6.88
C PHE A 70 -8.75 -12.11 7.13
N VAL A 71 -8.46 -13.37 7.47
CA VAL A 71 -7.09 -13.89 7.49
C VAL A 71 -6.44 -13.75 6.12
N GLU A 72 -7.14 -14.10 5.05
CA GLU A 72 -6.61 -13.98 3.69
C GLU A 72 -6.31 -12.52 3.31
N LEU A 73 -7.22 -11.58 3.65
CA LEU A 73 -6.99 -10.15 3.45
C LEU A 73 -5.70 -9.68 4.16
N ARG A 74 -5.50 -10.08 5.43
CA ARG A 74 -4.28 -9.74 6.18
C ARG A 74 -3.03 -10.33 5.52
N ASN A 75 -3.10 -11.57 5.06
CA ASN A 75 -1.99 -12.24 4.36
C ASN A 75 -1.62 -11.53 3.06
N ILE A 76 -2.62 -11.15 2.25
CA ILE A 76 -2.41 -10.39 1.01
C ILE A 76 -1.73 -9.06 1.32
N PHE A 77 -2.17 -8.35 2.37
CA PHE A 77 -1.52 -7.10 2.76
C PHE A 77 -0.08 -7.31 3.22
N ALA A 78 0.18 -8.30 4.07
CA ALA A 78 1.51 -8.55 4.62
C ALA A 78 2.52 -9.06 3.58
N THR A 79 2.06 -9.86 2.60
CA THR A 79 2.97 -10.55 1.66
C THR A 79 3.02 -9.94 0.26
N ARG A 80 2.03 -9.12 -0.11
CA ARG A 80 1.91 -8.54 -1.47
C ARG A 80 1.80 -7.04 -1.45
N ILE A 81 0.76 -6.49 -0.82
CA ILE A 81 0.44 -5.06 -0.92
C ILE A 81 1.48 -4.21 -0.21
N LEU A 82 1.79 -4.52 1.05
CA LEU A 82 2.71 -3.71 1.83
C LEU A 82 4.14 -3.74 1.27
N PRO A 83 4.73 -4.92 0.94
CA PRO A 83 6.03 -4.96 0.27
C PRO A 83 6.08 -4.16 -1.05
N LEU A 84 5.01 -4.20 -1.85
CA LEU A 84 4.91 -3.42 -3.08
C LEU A 84 4.93 -1.90 -2.80
N LEU A 85 4.21 -1.45 -1.76
CA LEU A 85 4.23 -0.04 -1.36
C LEU A 85 5.58 0.38 -0.78
N GLU A 86 6.29 -0.51 -0.07
CA GLU A 86 7.66 -0.27 0.40
C GLU A 86 8.64 -0.10 -0.76
N GLU A 87 8.46 -0.84 -1.86
CA GLU A 87 9.24 -0.67 -3.09
C GLU A 87 8.90 0.64 -3.79
N TYR A 88 7.60 0.95 -3.94
CA TYR A 88 7.11 2.18 -4.57
C TYR A 88 7.55 3.45 -3.84
N PHE A 89 7.58 3.40 -2.51
CA PHE A 89 7.92 4.53 -1.65
C PHE A 89 9.20 4.29 -0.86
N TYR A 90 10.22 3.73 -1.53
CA TYR A 90 11.51 3.43 -0.92
C TYR A 90 12.09 4.64 -0.18
N GLY A 91 12.37 4.47 1.11
CA GLY A 91 12.91 5.50 1.99
C GLY A 91 11.90 6.54 2.50
N ASP A 92 10.61 6.41 2.17
CA ASP A 92 9.55 7.36 2.56
C ASP A 92 8.29 6.64 3.08
N PRO A 93 8.34 6.03 4.29
CA PRO A 93 7.19 5.38 4.91
C PRO A 93 6.01 6.32 5.15
N ALA A 94 6.21 7.64 5.18
CA ALA A 94 5.12 8.60 5.32
C ALA A 94 4.15 8.51 4.12
N LYS A 95 4.66 8.27 2.91
CA LYS A 95 3.81 8.07 1.72
C LYS A 95 2.99 6.79 1.79
N ILE A 96 3.53 5.72 2.38
CA ILE A 96 2.73 4.51 2.68
C ILE A 96 1.58 4.88 3.63
N GLY A 97 1.85 5.70 4.64
CA GLY A 97 0.84 6.24 5.54
C GLY A 97 -0.20 7.12 4.85
N MET A 98 0.18 7.89 3.83
CA MET A 98 -0.77 8.66 3.01
C MET A 98 -1.71 7.74 2.22
N VAL A 99 -1.25 6.55 1.81
CA VAL A 99 -2.05 5.57 1.07
C VAL A 99 -2.96 4.76 1.99
N LEU A 100 -2.43 4.24 3.10
CA LEU A 100 -3.09 3.26 3.97
C LEU A 100 -3.62 3.83 5.30
N GLY A 101 -3.19 5.02 5.70
CA GLY A 101 -3.61 5.66 6.96
C GLY A 101 -2.76 5.29 8.18
N GLU A 102 -3.09 5.94 9.31
CA GLU A 102 -2.35 5.88 10.58
C GLU A 102 -2.27 4.49 11.22
N ARG A 103 -3.21 3.59 10.88
CA ARG A 103 -3.24 2.22 11.41
C ARG A 103 -2.15 1.36 10.82
N PHE A 104 -1.76 1.63 9.57
CA PHE A 104 -0.68 0.93 8.89
C PHE A 104 0.68 1.59 9.11
N VAL A 105 0.71 2.91 9.31
CA VAL A 105 1.95 3.64 9.54
C VAL A 105 1.79 4.59 10.73
N THR A 106 2.59 4.35 11.76
CA THR A 106 2.61 5.17 12.97
C THR A 106 3.83 6.07 12.98
N ARG A 107 3.66 7.30 13.49
CA ARG A 107 4.78 8.19 13.74
C ARG A 107 5.50 7.74 15.01
N LYS A 108 6.82 7.63 14.94
CA LYS A 108 7.69 7.39 16.10
C LYS A 108 8.30 8.72 16.52
N ASP A 109 7.77 9.29 17.59
CA ASP A 109 8.33 10.46 18.26
C ASP A 109 9.15 9.99 19.47
N GLU A 110 10.26 9.30 19.20
CA GLU A 110 11.19 8.86 20.24
C GLU A 110 12.39 9.79 20.24
N THR A 111 12.70 10.39 21.39
CA THR A 111 13.98 11.09 21.60
C THR A 111 15.08 10.05 21.71
N ILE A 112 15.98 10.01 20.74
CA ILE A 112 17.06 9.02 20.66
C ILE A 112 18.34 9.63 21.21
N SER A 113 19.07 8.87 22.05
CA SER A 113 20.44 9.21 22.43
C SER A 113 21.41 8.70 21.36
N TRP A 114 22.13 9.59 20.69
CA TRP A 114 23.16 9.23 19.72
C TRP A 114 24.38 8.57 20.38
N ALA A 115 25.09 7.73 19.63
CA ALA A 115 26.37 7.18 20.07
C ALA A 115 27.41 8.30 20.23
N ALA A 116 28.32 8.16 21.21
CA ALA A 116 29.34 9.17 21.49
C ALA A 116 30.24 9.43 20.26
N GLY A 117 30.56 10.70 20.01
CA GLY A 117 31.42 11.15 18.91
C GLY A 117 30.96 12.49 18.32
N ASP A 118 31.76 13.03 17.40
CA ASP A 118 31.44 14.26 16.66
C ASP A 118 30.79 13.89 15.32
N TRP A 119 29.46 13.79 15.33
CA TRP A 119 28.67 13.29 14.20
C TRP A 119 27.79 14.35 13.52
N GLY A 120 27.82 15.60 14.01
CA GLY A 120 26.94 16.65 13.48
C GLY A 120 25.45 16.26 13.51
N SER A 121 24.96 15.79 14.67
CA SER A 121 23.58 15.28 14.80
C SER A 121 22.50 16.37 14.73
N GLU A 122 22.89 17.64 14.76
CA GLU A 122 22.02 18.82 14.81
C GLU A 122 21.02 18.87 13.64
N ASP A 123 21.39 18.36 12.45
CA ASP A 123 20.52 18.32 11.27
C ASP A 123 19.38 17.28 11.35
N TYR A 124 19.41 16.38 12.34
CA TYR A 124 18.50 15.24 12.43
C TYR A 124 17.41 15.38 13.48
N ASP A 125 17.46 16.43 14.31
CA ASP A 125 16.52 16.63 15.43
C ASP A 125 15.07 16.86 14.94
N GLU A 126 14.89 17.41 13.74
CA GLU A 126 13.57 17.64 13.15
C GLU A 126 13.08 16.49 12.26
N ARG A 127 13.90 15.45 12.06
CA ARG A 127 13.58 14.35 11.15
C ARG A 127 12.49 13.46 11.76
N ARG A 128 11.35 13.39 11.08
CA ARG A 128 10.24 12.50 11.47
C ARG A 128 10.55 11.06 11.09
N VAL A 129 10.43 10.16 12.05
CA VAL A 129 10.55 8.72 11.86
C VAL A 129 9.16 8.09 11.87
N TYR A 130 8.93 7.14 10.97
CA TYR A 130 7.68 6.40 10.91
C TYR A 130 7.98 4.90 10.98
N ALA A 131 7.06 4.15 11.56
CA ALA A 131 7.09 2.70 11.62
C ALA A 131 5.89 2.12 10.90
N VAL A 132 6.15 1.15 10.03
CA VAL A 132 5.13 0.38 9.34
C VAL A 132 4.68 -0.76 10.24
N ASN A 133 3.39 -0.84 10.50
CA ASN A 133 2.78 -1.86 11.35
C ASN A 133 2.55 -3.15 10.57
N ASN A 134 2.64 -4.30 11.25
CA ASN A 134 2.41 -5.60 10.62
C ASN A 134 0.90 -5.81 10.35
N PRO A 135 0.48 -5.99 9.07
CA PRO A 135 -0.93 -6.21 8.73
C PRO A 135 -1.54 -7.45 9.39
N LEU A 136 -0.74 -8.45 9.75
CA LEU A 136 -1.22 -9.65 10.45
C LEU A 136 -1.73 -9.37 11.85
N THR A 137 -1.30 -8.27 12.48
CA THR A 137 -1.74 -7.89 13.84
C THR A 137 -2.91 -6.91 13.84
N LEU A 138 -3.28 -6.38 12.67
CA LEU A 138 -4.35 -5.39 12.54
C LEU A 138 -5.74 -6.02 12.64
N LYS A 139 -6.69 -5.24 13.13
CA LYS A 139 -8.10 -5.60 13.26
C LYS A 139 -8.87 -5.18 12.01
N ILE A 140 -10.09 -5.70 11.87
CA ILE A 140 -10.94 -5.41 10.72
C ILE A 140 -11.26 -3.91 10.58
N GLU A 141 -11.42 -3.22 11.69
CA GLU A 141 -11.63 -1.76 11.78
C GLU A 141 -10.47 -0.97 11.16
N ASP A 142 -9.24 -1.45 11.29
CA ASP A 142 -8.06 -0.79 10.73
C ASP A 142 -8.11 -0.77 9.21
N PHE A 143 -8.59 -1.85 8.57
CA PHE A 143 -8.78 -1.93 7.12
C PHE A 143 -9.95 -1.06 6.64
N ARG A 144 -10.99 -0.91 7.46
CA ARG A 144 -12.12 -0.02 7.15
C ARG A 144 -11.71 1.45 7.18
N SER A 145 -10.86 1.83 8.13
CA SER A 145 -10.35 3.21 8.27
C SER A 145 -9.63 3.73 7.03
N VAL A 146 -9.18 2.83 6.14
CA VAL A 146 -8.55 3.23 4.87
C VAL A 146 -9.51 4.05 4.00
N TYR A 147 -10.81 3.73 4.00
CA TYR A 147 -11.81 4.35 3.12
C TYR A 147 -13.01 4.99 3.85
N GLU A 148 -13.09 4.83 5.17
CA GLU A 148 -14.06 5.47 6.04
C GLU A 148 -13.41 6.72 6.64
N GLU A 149 -13.78 7.89 6.14
CA GLU A 149 -13.54 9.20 6.78
C GLU A 149 -14.69 9.54 7.72
#